data_AF-I4G2C7-F1
#
_entry.id   AF-I4G2C7-F1
#
_cell.length_a   1.000
_cell.length_b   1.000
_cell.length_c   1.000
_cell.angle_alpha   90.00
_cell.angle_beta   90.00
_cell.angle_gamma   90.00
#
_symmetry.space_group_name_H-M   'P 1'
#
loop_
_entity.id
_entity.type
_entity.pdbx_description
1 polymer ?
#
loop_
_entity_poly.entity_id
_entity_poly.type
_entity_poly.pdbx_seq_one_letter_code
_entity_poly.pdbx_strand_id
1 'polypeptide(L)' 'MIELRSRTDSLAQLQEKMQEYLDSGLRLGWLIDPISQQVAIYRQNQEVEIVSLPTTLSGEDVLPGFTLELPLF' A
#
# COMPACT_ATOMS: atom_id res chain seq x y z
N MET A 1 5.22 4.90 3.20
CA MET A 1 4.01 5.65 3.61
C MET A 1 2.82 4.69 3.60
N ILE A 2 1.81 4.89 4.45
CA ILE A 2 0.68 3.97 4.59
C ILE A 2 -0.62 4.77 4.46
N GLU A 3 -1.50 4.31 3.58
CA GLU A 3 -2.89 4.75 3.43
C GLU A 3 -3.82 3.59 3.77
N LEU A 4 -4.89 3.86 4.51
CA LEU A 4 -5.89 2.87 4.87
C LEU A 4 -7.23 3.34 4.32
N ARG A 5 -7.84 2.54 3.44
CA ARG A 5 -9.16 2.85 2.91
C ARG A 5 -10.23 2.67 3.98
N SER A 6 -10.97 3.74 4.26
CA SER A 6 -12.19 3.69 5.07
C SER A 6 -13.42 3.37 4.20
N ARG A 7 -14.54 3.03 4.85
CA ARG A 7 -15.80 2.67 4.16
C ARG A 7 -16.35 3.77 3.25
N THR A 8 -16.05 5.02 3.54
CA THR A 8 -16.53 6.19 2.78
C THR A 8 -15.55 6.65 1.71
N ASP A 9 -14.34 6.10 1.69
CA ASP A 9 -13.31 6.54 0.76
C ASP A 9 -13.50 5.91 -0.63
N SER A 10 -13.30 6.74 -1.65
CA SER A 10 -13.19 6.30 -3.03
C SER A 10 -11.83 5.64 -3.26
N LEU A 11 -11.85 4.38 -3.71
CA LEU A 11 -10.62 3.67 -4.05
C LEU A 11 -9.81 4.42 -5.13
N ALA A 12 -10.50 4.92 -6.16
CA ALA A 12 -9.84 5.61 -7.26
C ALA A 12 -9.11 6.88 -6.80
N GLN A 13 -9.71 7.65 -5.88
CA GLN A 13 -9.07 8.86 -5.33
C GLN A 13 -7.85 8.51 -4.48
N LEU A 14 -7.91 7.42 -3.71
CA LEU A 14 -6.75 6.94 -2.95
C LEU A 14 -5.63 6.47 -3.89
N GLN A 15 -5.95 5.78 -4.98
CA GLN A 15 -4.96 5.35 -5.96
C GLN A 15 -4.31 6.54 -6.68
N GLU A 16 -5.09 7.57 -7.05
CA GLU A 16 -4.58 8.82 -7.62
C GLU A 16 -3.61 9.51 -6.65
N LYS A 17 -4.00 9.62 -5.38
CA LYS A 17 -3.15 10.16 -4.31
C LYS A 17 -1.84 9.37 -4.16
N MET A 18 -1.90 8.04 -4.22
CA MET A 18 -0.69 7.19 -4.19
C MET A 18 0.24 7.45 -5.37
N GLN A 19 -0.32 7.72 -6.57
CA GLN A 19 0.47 8.11 -7.73
C GLN A 19 1.15 9.47 -7.52
N GLU A 20 0.44 10.47 -6.99
CA GLU A 20 1.04 11.78 -6.67
C GLU A 20 2.25 11.64 -5.71
N TYR A 21 2.16 10.72 -4.75
CA TYR A 21 3.27 10.44 -3.86
C TYR A 21 4.45 9.77 -4.56
N LEU A 22 4.20 8.81 -5.46
CA LEU A 22 5.25 8.22 -6.30
C LEU A 22 5.95 9.28 -7.14
N ASP A 23 5.18 10.16 -7.78
CA ASP A 23 5.69 11.26 -8.60
C ASP A 23 6.53 12.26 -7.77
N SER A 24 6.21 12.38 -6.47
CA SER A 24 6.95 13.18 -5.49
C SER A 24 8.18 12.48 -4.89
N GLY A 25 8.52 11.27 -5.36
CA GLY A 25 9.71 10.54 -4.92
C GLY A 25 9.49 9.54 -3.77
N LEU A 26 8.24 9.12 -3.52
CA LEU A 26 7.97 8.02 -2.60
C LEU A 26 8.66 6.74 -3.07
N ARG A 27 9.45 6.12 -2.19
CA ARG A 27 10.16 4.87 -2.49
C ARG A 27 9.35 3.61 -2.21
N LEU A 28 8.53 3.64 -1.15
CA LEU A 28 7.69 2.52 -0.72
C LEU A 28 6.39 3.01 -0.08
N GLY A 29 5.26 2.52 -0.58
CA GLY A 29 3.92 2.86 -0.13
C GLY A 29 3.01 1.64 -0.05
N TRP A 30 2.09 1.64 0.92
CA TRP A 30 1.04 0.64 1.02
C TRP A 30 -0.32 1.32 1.07
N LEU A 31 -1.24 0.91 0.19
CA LEU A 31 -2.66 1.21 0.29
C LEU A 31 -3.37 -0.06 0.76
N ILE A 32 -3.78 -0.07 2.02
CA ILE A 32 -4.51 -1.18 2.63
C ILE A 32 -6.00 -0.97 2.36
N ASP A 33 -6.63 -1.94 1.71
CA ASP A 33 -8.07 -1.97 1.41
C ASP A 33 -8.74 -3.11 2.18
N PRO A 34 -9.28 -2.85 3.40
CA PRO A 34 -10.02 -3.83 4.17
C PRO A 34 -11.33 -4.29 3.51
N ILE A 35 -11.91 -3.49 2.61
CA ILE A 35 -13.18 -3.78 1.97
C ILE A 35 -12.98 -4.87 0.91
N SER A 36 -11.90 -4.75 0.14
CA SER A 36 -11.48 -5.75 -0.84
C SER A 36 -10.52 -6.81 -0.27
N GLN A 37 -10.16 -6.70 1.01
CA GLN A 37 -9.23 -7.59 1.71
C GLN A 37 -7.89 -7.75 0.96
N GLN A 38 -7.32 -6.62 0.54
CA GLN A 38 -6.07 -6.59 -0.23
C GLN A 38 -5.21 -5.39 0.14
N VAL A 39 -3.94 -5.44 -0.25
CA VAL A 39 -2.99 -4.34 -0.15
C VAL A 39 -2.41 -4.10 -1.52
N ALA A 40 -2.39 -2.84 -1.96
CA ALA A 40 -1.60 -2.41 -3.10
C ALA A 40 -0.25 -1.86 -2.60
N ILE A 41 0.84 -2.38 -3.15
CA ILE A 41 2.21 -2.00 -2.84
C ILE A 41 2.75 -1.15 -3.98
N TYR A 42 3.17 0.06 -3.64
CA TYR A 42 3.69 1.07 -4.54
C TYR A 42 5.19 1.20 -4.33
N ARG A 43 5.96 1.05 -5.41
CA ARG A 43 7.41 1.22 -5.42
C ARG A 43 7.82 2.11 -6.59
N GLN A 44 8.91 2.84 -6.41
CA GLN A 44 9.39 3.72 -7.46
C GLN A 44 9.82 2.91 -8.69
N ASN A 45 9.37 3.31 -9.89
CA ASN A 45 9.67 2.66 -11.17
C ASN A 45 9.25 1.18 -11.28
N GLN A 46 8.26 0.75 -10.50
CA GLN A 46 7.69 -0.58 -10.61
C GLN A 46 6.17 -0.49 -10.76
N GLU A 47 5.59 -1.52 -11.37
CA GLU A 47 4.13 -1.65 -11.40
C GLU A 47 3.59 -1.88 -9.99
N VAL A 48 2.35 -1.42 -9.76
CA VAL A 48 1.66 -1.62 -8.49
C VAL A 48 1.42 -3.12 -8.29
N GLU A 49 1.95 -3.66 -7.20
CA GLU A 49 1.72 -5.04 -6.81
C GLU A 49 0.48 -5.13 -5.92
N ILE A 50 -0.41 -6.08 -6.18
CA ILE A 50 -1.60 -6.31 -5.33
C ILE A 50 -1.48 -7.66 -4.65
N VAL A 51 -1.63 -7.67 -3.33
CA VAL A 51 -1.57 -8.88 -2.50
C VAL A 51 -2.85 -9.00 -1.68
N SER A 52 -3.44 -10.18 -1.62
CA SER A 52 -4.59 -10.46 -0.76
C SER A 52 -4.17 -10.58 0.71
N LEU A 53 -5.08 -10.23 1.61
CA LEU A 53 -4.96 -10.51 3.04
C LEU A 53 -5.34 -11.99 3.34
N PRO A 54 -4.79 -12.60 4.41
CA PRO A 54 -3.76 -12.06 5.29
C PRO A 54 -2.39 -12.03 4.61
N THR A 55 -1.54 -11.07 4.97
CA THR A 55 -0.19 -10.95 4.41
C THR A 55 0.80 -10.36 5.41
N THR A 56 2.09 -10.51 5.11
CA THR A 56 3.17 -9.81 5.82
C THR A 56 3.88 -8.91 4.84
N LEU A 57 3.89 -7.61 5.12
CA LEU A 57 4.58 -6.61 4.33
C LEU A 57 6.00 -6.43 4.88
N SER A 58 6.99 -6.36 4.00
CA SER A 58 8.38 -6.04 4.33
C SER A 58 8.66 -4.57 4.05
N GLY A 59 9.45 -3.92 4.91
CA GLY A 59 9.99 -2.58 4.65
C GLY A 59 11.06 -2.52 3.55
N GLU A 60 11.46 -3.69 3.02
CA GLU A 60 12.44 -3.84 1.94
C GLU A 60 13.77 -3.12 2.25
N ASP A 61 14.44 -2.59 1.23
CA ASP A 61 15.66 -1.81 1.38
C ASP A 61 15.38 -0.39 1.92
N VAL A 62 14.13 0.07 1.85
CA VAL A 62 13.72 1.39 2.35
C VAL A 62 13.70 1.44 3.88
N LEU A 63 13.22 0.38 4.53
CA LEU A 63 13.18 0.18 5.97
C LEU A 63 13.66 -1.24 6.33
N PRO A 64 14.98 -1.48 6.28
CA PRO A 64 15.53 -2.82 6.48
C PRO A 64 15.14 -3.42 7.82
N GLY A 65 14.63 -4.66 7.80
CA GLY A 65 14.22 -5.40 8.99
C GLY A 65 12.83 -5.05 9.52
N PHE A 66 12.13 -4.08 8.93
CA PHE A 66 10.73 -3.80 9.27
C PHE A 66 9.80 -4.85 8.64
N THR A 67 8.88 -5.38 9.43
CA THR A 67 7.78 -6.23 8.96
C THR A 67 6.46 -5.76 9.56
N LEU A 68 5.38 -5.88 8.80
CA LEU A 68 4.03 -5.57 9.23
C LEU A 68 3.10 -6.72 8.86
N GLU A 69 2.58 -7.41 9.87
CA GLU A 69 1.57 -8.45 9.70
C GLU A 69 0.18 -7.82 9.61
N LEU A 70 -0.57 -8.17 8.55
CA LEU A 70 -1.94 -7.72 8.33
C LEU A 70 -2.88 -8.93 8.30
N PRO A 71 -3.76 -9.07 9.30
CA PRO A 71 -4.76 -10.13 9.33
C PRO A 71 -5.93 -9.79 8.38
N LEU A 72 -6.91 -10.68 8.33
CA LEU A 72 -8.23 -10.33 7.81
C LEU A 72 -8.90 -9.31 8.74
N PHE A 73 -9.60 -8.34 8.16
CA PHE A 73 -10.36 -7.32 8.88
C PHE A 73 -11.84 -7.67 9.03
#